data_AF-A0A4U6M1R3-F1
#
_entry.id   AF-A0A4U6M1R3-F1
#
_cell.length_a   1.000
_cell.length_b   1.000
_cell.length_c   1.000
_cell.angle_alpha   90.00
_cell.angle_beta   90.00
_cell.angle_gamma   90.00
#
_symmetry.space_group_name_H-M   'P 1'
#
loop_
_entity.id
_entity.type
_entity.pdbx_description
1 polymer ?
#
loop_
_entity_poly.entity_id
_entity_poly.type
_entity_poly.pdbx_seq_one_letter_code
_entity_poly.pdbx_strand_id
1 'polypeptide(L)'
;DPIGLRGGLNLYQYAPNPLSWIDPLGLTAVDAPGYSVYGLFDPGAKEPYYVGITNDMDRRRGEHLDTGRLSPDSRMEPLERNVKYGQARGYEQYYIEKYKTRTGTIGEEISSTNRGNKYNSFDHGRTDPRAQAFKDAYNSKKGGSGGGKCG
;
A
#
# COMPACT_ATOMS: atom_id res chain seq x y z
N ASP A 1 23.99 16.32 41.90
CA ASP A 1 22.72 16.99 41.61
C ASP A 1 22.25 16.56 40.21
N PRO A 2 21.19 15.73 40.09
CA PRO A 2 20.76 15.17 38.81
C PRO A 2 19.52 15.90 38.28
N ILE A 3 19.72 16.75 37.28
CA ILE A 3 18.70 17.05 36.27
C ILE A 3 19.00 16.06 35.13
N GLY A 4 18.21 15.02 34.86
CA GLY A 4 16.75 14.95 34.92
C GLY A 4 16.09 15.30 33.58
N LEU A 5 16.87 15.52 32.52
CA LEU A 5 16.34 15.60 31.15
C LEU A 5 16.08 14.19 30.66
N ARG A 6 14.85 13.75 30.88
CA ARG A 6 14.20 12.61 30.23
C ARG A 6 14.39 12.71 28.72
N GLY A 7 15.47 12.09 28.23
CA GLY A 7 15.64 11.73 26.84
C GLY A 7 14.49 10.81 26.46
N GLY A 8 13.54 11.41 25.76
CA GLY A 8 12.28 10.77 25.46
C GLY A 8 11.26 11.80 25.03
N LEU A 9 11.70 12.80 24.23
CA LEU A 9 10.85 13.16 23.11
C LEU A 9 10.58 11.81 22.43
N ASN A 10 9.42 11.22 22.70
CA ASN A 10 8.75 10.44 21.70
C ASN A 10 8.58 11.42 20.54
N LEU A 11 9.64 11.57 19.75
CA LEU A 11 9.54 11.68 18.32
C LEU A 11 8.64 10.49 18.00
N TYR A 12 7.33 10.74 17.97
CA TYR A 12 6.45 10.08 17.03
C TYR A 12 7.14 10.33 15.71
N GLN A 13 8.10 9.45 15.42
CA GLN A 13 8.82 9.45 14.19
C GLN A 13 7.68 9.42 13.21
N TYR A 14 7.60 10.46 12.41
CA TYR A 14 6.97 10.41 11.12
C TYR A 14 7.68 9.28 10.37
N ALA A 15 7.51 8.02 10.80
CA ALA A 15 7.36 6.91 9.90
C ALA A 15 6.31 7.48 8.96
N PRO A 16 6.68 7.86 7.72
CA PRO A 16 5.74 8.18 6.69
C PRO A 16 4.81 6.99 6.70
N ASN A 17 3.67 7.18 7.35
CA ASN A 17 2.66 6.18 7.40
C ASN A 17 2.38 5.99 5.92
N PRO A 18 2.60 4.80 5.33
CA PRO A 18 2.34 4.63 3.90
C PRO A 18 0.89 5.02 3.56
N LEU A 19 0.04 5.09 4.61
CA LEU A 19 -1.23 5.78 4.72
C LEU A 19 -1.24 7.31 4.52
N SER A 20 -0.30 7.97 3.85
CA SER A 20 -0.52 9.38 3.39
C SER A 20 -1.78 9.55 2.48
N TRP A 21 -2.58 8.49 2.29
CA TRP A 21 -3.59 8.31 1.25
C TRP A 21 -4.85 7.59 1.73
N ILE A 22 -5.10 7.42 3.05
CA ILE A 22 -6.52 7.52 3.44
C ILE A 22 -6.81 8.99 3.26
N ASP A 23 -7.16 9.39 2.05
CA ASP A 23 -7.78 10.65 1.74
C ASP A 23 -9.09 10.69 2.54
N PRO A 24 -9.09 11.23 3.77
CA PRO A 24 -10.21 11.06 4.69
C PRO A 24 -11.43 11.85 4.17
N LEU A 25 -11.15 12.83 3.31
CA LEU A 25 -12.10 13.74 2.68
C LEU A 25 -12.55 13.27 1.29
N GLY A 26 -11.92 12.27 0.68
CA GLY A 26 -12.28 11.84 -0.68
C GLY A 26 -11.91 12.85 -1.78
N LEU A 27 -10.97 13.77 -1.55
CA LEU A 27 -10.54 14.81 -2.50
C LEU A 27 -9.91 14.24 -3.78
N THR A 28 -9.30 13.06 -3.72
CA THR A 28 -8.79 12.41 -4.93
C THR A 28 -9.96 11.76 -5.66
N ALA A 29 -10.26 12.23 -6.87
CA ALA A 29 -11.35 11.66 -7.67
C ALA A 29 -11.05 10.19 -8.02
N VAL A 30 -12.07 9.33 -8.00
CA VAL A 30 -11.91 7.88 -8.28
C VAL A 30 -11.39 7.60 -9.69
N ASP A 31 -11.59 8.54 -10.59
CA ASP A 31 -11.18 8.53 -11.99
C ASP A 31 -9.85 9.23 -12.26
N ALA A 32 -9.21 9.80 -11.23
CA ALA A 32 -7.90 10.46 -11.36
C ALA A 32 -6.88 9.48 -11.96
N PRO A 33 -6.27 9.80 -13.12
CA PRO A 33 -5.32 8.92 -13.80
C PRO A 33 -3.90 9.04 -13.20
N GLY A 34 -2.97 8.25 -13.73
CA GLY A 34 -1.55 8.36 -13.40
C GLY A 34 -1.12 7.60 -12.15
N TYR A 35 -1.95 6.68 -11.65
CA TYR A 35 -1.60 5.83 -10.53
C TYR A 35 -0.91 4.55 -10.99
N SER A 36 -0.06 4.02 -10.12
CA SER A 36 0.55 2.72 -10.26
C SER A 36 0.38 1.93 -8.95
N VAL A 37 0.11 0.63 -9.09
CA VAL A 37 0.15 -0.32 -7.98
C VAL A 37 1.51 -0.99 -8.04
N TYR A 38 2.21 -1.07 -6.91
CA TYR A 38 3.55 -1.63 -6.82
C TYR A 38 3.66 -2.67 -5.71
N GLY A 39 4.63 -3.55 -5.86
CA GLY A 39 5.09 -4.48 -4.84
C GLY A 39 6.53 -4.18 -4.42
N LEU A 40 6.85 -4.44 -3.15
CA LEU A 40 8.24 -4.51 -2.68
C LEU A 40 8.62 -5.98 -2.55
N PHE A 41 9.77 -6.33 -3.10
CA PHE A 41 10.24 -7.71 -3.24
C PHE A 41 11.59 -7.86 -2.58
N ASP A 42 11.77 -8.97 -1.86
CA ASP A 42 13.07 -9.39 -1.40
C ASP A 42 13.98 -9.79 -2.57
N PRO A 43 15.31 -9.77 -2.38
CA PRO A 43 16.26 -10.22 -3.40
C PRO A 43 15.90 -11.63 -3.88
N GLY A 44 15.66 -11.80 -5.18
CA GLY A 44 15.27 -13.09 -5.77
C GLY A 44 13.84 -13.56 -5.49
N ALA A 45 13.06 -12.87 -4.66
CA ALA A 45 11.67 -13.24 -4.41
C ALA A 45 10.78 -13.00 -5.64
N LYS A 46 9.83 -13.91 -5.89
CA LYS A 46 8.83 -13.79 -6.97
C LYS A 46 7.55 -13.08 -6.52
N GLU A 47 7.34 -13.01 -5.21
CA GLU A 47 6.14 -12.45 -4.61
C GLU A 47 6.51 -11.25 -3.73
N PRO A 48 5.69 -10.20 -3.71
CA PRO A 48 5.97 -9.03 -2.90
C PRO A 48 5.66 -9.30 -1.42
N TYR A 49 6.45 -8.75 -0.51
CA TYR A 49 6.13 -8.73 0.92
C TYR A 49 5.25 -7.53 1.31
N TYR A 50 5.16 -6.52 0.44
CA TYR A 50 4.36 -5.32 0.63
C TYR A 50 3.78 -4.87 -0.70
N VAL A 51 2.53 -4.40 -0.69
CA VAL A 51 1.85 -3.82 -1.85
C VAL A 51 1.39 -2.41 -1.52
N GLY A 52 1.55 -1.47 -2.45
CA GLY A 52 1.09 -0.10 -2.27
C GLY A 52 0.67 0.57 -3.57
N ILE A 53 0.09 1.77 -3.45
CA ILE A 53 -0.20 2.66 -4.58
C ILE A 53 0.60 3.96 -4.52
N THR A 54 0.93 4.49 -5.69
CA THR A 54 1.56 5.81 -5.83
C THR A 54 1.31 6.39 -7.22
N ASN A 55 1.32 7.71 -7.32
CA ASN A 55 1.43 8.44 -8.59
C ASN A 55 2.89 8.76 -8.95
N ASP A 56 3.81 8.61 -8.00
CA ASP A 56 5.24 8.88 -8.16
C ASP A 56 6.03 7.72 -7.55
N MET A 57 6.68 6.93 -8.42
CA MET A 57 7.38 5.70 -8.04
C MET A 57 8.74 5.99 -7.42
N ASP A 58 9.49 6.95 -7.96
CA ASP A 58 10.83 7.29 -7.50
C ASP A 58 10.79 7.93 -6.11
N ARG A 59 9.89 8.90 -5.91
CA ARG A 59 9.67 9.51 -4.60
C ARG A 59 9.27 8.48 -3.56
N ARG A 60 8.33 7.59 -3.91
CA ARG A 60 7.83 6.55 -2.99
C ARG A 60 8.90 5.50 -2.68
N ARG A 61 9.77 5.18 -3.63
CA ARG A 61 10.92 4.30 -3.40
C ARG A 61 11.86 4.89 -2.37
N GLY A 62 12.18 6.18 -2.49
CA GLY A 62 13.00 6.91 -1.52
C GLY A 62 12.42 6.85 -0.11
N GLU A 63 11.13 7.12 0.04
CA GLU A 63 10.42 7.01 1.34
C GLU A 63 10.56 5.61 1.97
N HIS A 64 10.47 4.55 1.17
CA HIS A 64 10.62 3.19 1.70
C HIS A 64 12.06 2.85 2.08
N LEU A 65 13.06 3.39 1.37
CA LEU A 65 14.47 3.25 1.73
C LEU A 65 14.76 3.99 3.05
N ASP A 66 14.30 5.23 3.17
CA ASP A 66 14.52 6.07 4.36
C ASP A 66 13.90 5.49 5.63
N THR A 67 12.79 4.77 5.48
CA THR A 67 12.07 4.13 6.59
C THR A 67 12.56 2.72 6.92
N GLY A 68 13.48 2.18 6.12
CA GLY A 68 13.91 0.79 6.23
C GLY A 68 12.86 -0.23 5.82
N ARG A 69 11.74 0.17 5.18
CA ARG A 69 10.78 -0.77 4.62
C ARG A 69 11.36 -1.47 3.39
N LEU A 70 12.08 -0.73 2.56
CA LEU A 70 12.82 -1.24 1.41
C LEU A 70 14.30 -1.29 1.76
N SER A 71 14.91 -2.47 1.65
CA SER A 71 16.36 -2.61 1.76
C SER A 71 17.05 -2.25 0.44
N PRO A 72 18.34 -1.84 0.44
CA PRO A 72 19.09 -1.57 -0.79
C PRO A 72 19.11 -2.74 -1.78
N ASP A 73 19.12 -3.98 -1.27
CA ASP A 73 19.11 -5.20 -2.09
C ASP A 73 17.68 -5.60 -2.53
N SER A 74 16.66 -5.08 -1.86
CA SER A 74 15.27 -5.28 -2.23
C SER A 74 14.90 -4.40 -3.42
N ARG A 75 13.84 -4.78 -4.13
CA ARG A 75 13.37 -4.03 -5.30
C ARG A 75 11.91 -3.62 -5.16
N MET A 76 11.60 -2.47 -5.72
CA MET A 76 10.24 -1.98 -5.89
C MET A 76 9.87 -2.14 -7.36
N GLU A 77 8.79 -2.88 -7.62
CA GLU A 77 8.31 -3.10 -8.99
C GLU A 77 6.83 -2.76 -9.11
N PRO A 78 6.42 -2.09 -10.19
CA PRO A 78 5.01 -1.85 -10.46
C PRO A 78 4.34 -3.13 -10.95
N LEU A 79 3.27 -3.51 -10.26
CA LEU A 79 2.34 -4.57 -10.64
C LEU A 79 1.36 -4.08 -11.71
N GLU A 80 0.93 -2.82 -11.61
CA GLU A 80 0.01 -2.17 -12.55
C GLU A 80 0.47 -0.73 -12.77
N ARG A 81 0.39 -0.24 -14.01
CA ARG A 81 0.82 1.10 -14.40
C ARG A 81 -0.33 1.86 -15.05
N ASN A 82 -0.34 3.19 -14.86
CA ASN A 82 -1.29 4.10 -15.50
C ASN A 82 -2.77 3.71 -15.27
N VAL A 83 -3.10 3.33 -14.04
CA VAL A 83 -4.47 3.04 -13.61
C VAL A 83 -5.09 4.27 -12.98
N LYS A 84 -6.43 4.28 -12.90
CA LYS A 84 -7.17 5.31 -12.16
C LYS A 84 -7.03 5.08 -10.66
N TYR A 85 -7.18 6.11 -9.84
CA TYR A 85 -7.09 6.01 -8.38
C TYR A 85 -8.00 4.91 -7.81
N GLY A 86 -9.27 4.87 -8.21
CA GLY A 86 -10.20 3.86 -7.74
C GLY A 86 -9.83 2.45 -8.17
N GLN A 87 -9.27 2.30 -9.37
CA GLN A 87 -8.72 1.02 -9.82
C GLN A 87 -7.53 0.61 -8.98
N ALA A 88 -6.59 1.54 -8.74
CA ALA A 88 -5.42 1.31 -7.92
C ALA A 88 -5.79 0.80 -6.52
N ARG A 89 -6.79 1.41 -5.87
CA ARG A 89 -7.27 0.99 -4.53
C ARG A 89 -7.84 -0.42 -4.52
N GLY A 90 -8.67 -0.76 -5.52
CA GLY A 90 -9.22 -2.11 -5.65
C GLY A 90 -8.14 -3.16 -5.95
N TYR A 91 -7.21 -2.83 -6.84
CA TYR A 91 -6.10 -3.71 -7.23
C TYR A 91 -5.12 -3.92 -6.07
N GLU A 92 -4.78 -2.86 -5.33
CA GLU A 92 -3.97 -2.93 -4.11
C GLU A 92 -4.58 -3.93 -3.12
N GLN A 93 -5.89 -3.85 -2.86
CA GLN A 93 -6.57 -4.82 -1.99
C GLN A 93 -6.47 -6.25 -2.52
N TYR A 94 -6.69 -6.44 -3.83
CA TYR A 94 -6.59 -7.75 -4.45
C TYR A 94 -5.19 -8.35 -4.29
N TYR A 95 -4.13 -7.57 -4.52
CA TYR A 95 -2.76 -8.05 -4.38
C TYR A 95 -2.34 -8.27 -2.93
N ILE A 96 -2.81 -7.46 -1.99
CA ILE A 96 -2.61 -7.69 -0.55
C ILE A 96 -3.15 -9.06 -0.14
N GLU A 97 -4.36 -9.40 -0.60
CA GLU A 97 -4.97 -10.70 -0.31
C GLU A 97 -4.32 -11.84 -1.08
N LYS A 98 -4.01 -11.63 -2.36
CA LYS A 98 -3.39 -12.63 -3.24
C LYS A 98 -2.02 -13.07 -2.73
N TYR A 99 -1.18 -12.12 -2.34
CA TYR A 99 0.19 -12.37 -1.88
C TYR A 99 0.30 -12.44 -0.36
N LYS A 100 -0.82 -12.36 0.37
CA LYS A 100 -0.88 -12.43 1.83
C LYS A 100 0.10 -11.47 2.51
N THR A 101 0.24 -10.26 1.98
CA THR A 101 1.22 -9.28 2.47
C THR A 101 0.82 -8.62 3.78
N ARG A 102 -0.35 -8.97 4.34
CA ARG A 102 -0.83 -8.48 5.64
C ARG A 102 -0.10 -9.16 6.80
N THR A 103 1.20 -8.96 6.86
CA THR A 103 2.11 -9.54 7.85
C THR A 103 2.59 -8.51 8.87
N GLY A 104 2.24 -7.23 8.69
CA GLY A 104 2.65 -6.16 9.58
C GLY A 104 1.76 -6.02 10.82
N THR A 105 2.38 -5.83 11.99
CA THR A 105 1.75 -5.48 13.27
C THR A 105 1.52 -3.98 13.36
N ILE A 106 0.28 -3.60 13.70
CA ILE A 106 -0.12 -2.21 13.92
C ILE A 106 0.51 -1.69 15.23
N GLY A 107 1.09 -0.49 15.18
CA GLY A 107 1.70 0.16 16.35
C GLY A 107 3.16 -0.22 16.61
N GLU A 108 3.70 -1.21 15.91
CA GLU A 108 5.11 -1.57 15.97
C GLU A 108 5.93 -0.84 14.89
N GLU A 109 7.23 -0.64 15.14
CA GLU A 109 8.15 -0.05 14.16
C GLU A 109 8.34 -0.95 12.93
N ILE A 110 8.73 -0.34 11.81
CA ILE A 110 9.08 -1.12 10.60
C ILE A 110 10.37 -1.87 10.87
N SER A 111 10.37 -3.17 10.60
CA SER A 111 11.53 -4.03 10.73
C SER A 111 11.55 -5.08 9.61
N SER A 112 12.65 -5.81 9.47
CA SER A 112 12.77 -6.92 8.51
C SER A 112 11.66 -7.97 8.65
N THR A 113 11.12 -8.16 9.86
CA THR A 113 10.01 -9.06 10.17
C THR A 113 8.64 -8.39 10.18
N ASN A 114 8.58 -7.04 10.22
CA ASN A 114 7.37 -6.23 10.35
C ASN A 114 7.20 -5.18 9.23
N ARG A 115 7.63 -5.52 8.01
CA ARG A 115 7.64 -4.59 6.85
C ARG A 115 6.48 -4.77 5.88
N GLY A 116 5.64 -5.79 6.07
CA GLY A 116 4.45 -6.01 5.24
C GLY A 116 3.34 -4.97 5.44
N ASN A 117 2.24 -5.15 4.72
CA ASN A 117 1.05 -4.33 4.88
C ASN A 117 0.49 -4.48 6.31
N LYS A 118 0.30 -3.35 6.99
CA LYS A 118 -0.35 -3.30 8.31
C LYS A 118 -1.87 -3.16 8.22
N TYR A 119 -2.34 -2.59 7.10
CA TYR A 119 -3.74 -2.29 6.84
C TYR A 119 -4.15 -2.84 5.48
N ASN A 120 -5.45 -3.12 5.37
CA ASN A 120 -6.09 -3.31 4.07
C ASN A 120 -6.11 -1.97 3.31
N SER A 121 -6.19 -2.04 1.98
CA SER A 121 -6.39 -0.86 1.15
C SER A 121 -7.74 -0.21 1.43
N PHE A 122 -8.83 -0.98 1.42
CA PHE A 122 -10.15 -0.45 1.76
C PHE A 122 -10.95 -1.41 2.65
N ASP A 123 -11.97 -0.87 3.30
CA ASP A 123 -12.89 -1.65 4.11
C ASP A 123 -13.98 -2.28 3.22
N HIS A 124 -14.03 -3.61 3.18
CA HIS A 124 -15.05 -4.39 2.46
C HIS A 124 -16.48 -4.08 2.94
N GLY A 125 -16.65 -3.61 4.18
CA GLY A 125 -17.94 -3.24 4.75
C GLY A 125 -18.47 -1.87 4.27
N ARG A 126 -17.64 -1.01 3.68
CA ARG A 126 -18.09 0.31 3.22
C ARG A 126 -19.01 0.23 1.99
N THR A 127 -20.07 1.05 1.99
CA THR A 127 -21.13 1.05 0.97
C THR A 127 -21.24 2.37 0.21
N ASP A 128 -20.35 3.34 0.46
CA ASP A 128 -20.35 4.60 -0.29
C ASP A 128 -19.95 4.41 -1.77
N PRO A 129 -20.32 5.34 -2.67
CA PRO A 129 -20.04 5.22 -4.10
C PRO A 129 -18.57 5.00 -4.45
N ARG A 130 -17.64 5.55 -3.65
CA ARG A 130 -16.19 5.31 -3.85
C ARG A 130 -15.82 3.88 -3.50
N ALA A 131 -16.33 3.36 -2.38
CA ALA A 131 -16.14 1.97 -2.00
C ALA A 131 -16.71 1.00 -3.05
N GLN A 132 -17.82 1.33 -3.70
CA GLN A 132 -18.34 0.53 -4.81
C GLN A 132 -17.34 0.48 -5.97
N ALA A 133 -16.77 1.62 -6.39
CA ALA A 133 -15.74 1.65 -7.44
C ALA A 133 -14.50 0.82 -7.07
N PHE A 134 -14.09 0.82 -5.80
CA PHE A 134 -12.97 0.00 -5.32
C PHE A 134 -13.31 -1.50 -5.34
N LYS A 135 -14.54 -1.86 -4.93
CA LYS A 135 -15.05 -3.24 -4.98
C LYS A 135 -15.14 -3.75 -6.42
N ASP A 136 -15.62 -2.94 -7.35
CA ASP A 136 -15.72 -3.29 -8.77
C ASP A 136 -14.33 -3.54 -9.36
N ALA A 137 -13.36 -2.68 -9.05
CA ALA A 137 -11.97 -2.86 -9.45
C ALA A 137 -11.36 -4.13 -8.82
N TYR A 138 -11.54 -4.36 -7.52
CA TYR A 138 -11.11 -5.59 -6.85
C TYR A 138 -11.69 -6.85 -7.51
N ASN A 139 -13.01 -6.85 -7.76
CA ASN A 139 -13.71 -7.96 -8.40
C ASN A 139 -13.24 -8.18 -9.84
N SER A 140 -12.91 -7.12 -10.58
CA SER A 140 -12.38 -7.25 -11.95
C SER A 140 -11.06 -8.04 -11.99
N LYS A 141 -10.19 -7.89 -10.97
CA LYS A 141 -8.95 -8.68 -10.86
C LYS A 141 -9.21 -10.08 -10.34
N LYS A 142 -10.18 -10.25 -9.44
CA LYS A 142 -10.59 -11.56 -8.92
C LYS A 142 -11.24 -12.45 -10.00
N GLY A 143 -12.13 -11.86 -10.80
CA GLY A 143 -12.80 -12.50 -11.94
C GLY A 143 -11.97 -12.57 -13.22
N GLY A 144 -10.85 -11.82 -13.29
CA GLY A 144 -9.92 -11.83 -14.41
C GLY A 144 -9.14 -13.15 -14.62
N SER A 145 -9.25 -14.12 -13.70
CA SER A 145 -8.87 -15.51 -13.96
C SER A 145 -9.97 -16.33 -14.68
N GLY A 146 -11.05 -15.69 -15.15
CA GLY A 146 -12.17 -16.36 -15.83
C GLY A 146 -13.19 -15.41 -16.44
N GLY A 147 -12.77 -14.31 -17.06
CA GLY A 147 -13.64 -13.37 -17.77
C GLY A 147 -14.01 -13.84 -19.17
N GLY A 148 -14.72 -14.97 -19.28
CA GLY A 148 -15.39 -15.38 -20.51
C GLY A 148 -16.68 -14.59 -20.70
N LYS A 149 -16.64 -13.60 -21.60
CA LYS A 149 -17.73 -12.99 -22.37
C LYS A 149 -19.12 -12.93 -21.72
N CYS A 150 -19.56 -11.71 -21.39
CA CYS A 150 -20.95 -11.31 -21.65
C CYS A 150 -21.19 -11.39 -23.17
N GLY A 151 -22.21 -12.15 -23.57
CA GLY A 151 -22.76 -12.25 -24.91
C GLY A 151 -24.23 -12.65 -24.78
#